data_AF-F6HSU7-F1
#
_entry.id   AF-F6HSU7-F1
#
_cell.length_a   1.000
_cell.length_b   1.000
_cell.length_c   1.000
_cell.angle_alpha   90.00
_cell.angle_beta   90.00
_cell.angle_gamma   90.00
#
_symmetry.space_group_name_H-M   'P 1'
#
loop_
_entity.id
_entity.type
_entity.pdbx_description
1 polymer ?
#
loop_
_entity_poly.entity_id
_entity_poly.type
_entity_poly.pdbx_seq_one_letter_code
_entity_poly.pdbx_strand_id
1 'polypeptide(L)'
;MELSSPFIHRQKPNPYSCLTPDLSFSSSFSPFPLQIDLKNSKSTNPTSLKFRILAVAVDPKELPQNSPQRLLKELAERKKITSPKKKFPPKRFILKPPLDDARLARRFLNSPQLSLKSFPLLSSCLPSSRLNNADKAWIDEYLLEAKQALGYPLEPSDQYGDDNPAKQFDALLYLAFQHPSCDRANARHVRSGHSRLWFLGQYVLELAFAEYFLQRYPRESPAPMRERVFELIGKRNLPQWIKAASLQNLVFPFDDMDRLIRKEREPPVKSVFWALFGAIYLCYGMPEVYRVLFEVFGMDPEHEDCQPKLRRQLEDVDYVSVEFENNKLSWQDVAAYKPPEDALFAHPRLFRACVPPGMHRFRGNIWDYDCRPQVMHALGYPLPVTDRIPDITKARNIELGLGLQLCFLHPSKHKFEHPRFCYERLEYVGQKIQDIVMAERLLMKHLDAPGKWLQEKHRRLLMNKFCGRYLRDKYLHRFIIYSEQVQDSYEHNRRLRNPATTAVQQAIHGLSYLVYGKPDVRRLMFEVFDFEQIQPKPVLRS
;
A
#
# COMPACT_ATOMS: atom_id res chain seq x y z
N MET A 1 -37.11 23.70 58.75
CA MET A 1 -36.14 24.76 59.11
C MET A 1 -35.71 25.43 57.81
N GLU A 2 -36.44 26.48 57.42
CA GLU A 2 -35.91 27.85 57.21
C GLU A 2 -34.38 27.98 57.06
N LEU A 3 -33.76 28.68 56.10
CA LEU A 3 -34.04 29.86 55.25
C LEU A 3 -32.85 29.90 54.22
N SER A 4 -32.79 30.55 53.06
CA SER A 4 -33.53 31.67 52.45
C SER A 4 -33.00 31.90 51.01
N SER A 5 -33.89 32.28 50.09
CA SER A 5 -33.59 33.04 48.85
C SER A 5 -33.48 34.55 49.16
N PRO A 6 -33.13 35.50 48.23
CA PRO A 6 -33.99 35.92 47.09
C PRO A 6 -33.20 36.29 45.79
N PHE A 7 -33.69 36.00 44.57
CA PHE A 7 -34.61 36.76 43.70
C PHE A 7 -34.22 38.21 43.30
N ILE A 8 -34.40 38.49 41.98
CA ILE A 8 -34.67 39.75 41.23
C ILE A 8 -33.75 39.79 39.97
N HIS A 9 -34.13 40.02 38.71
CA HIS A 9 -35.37 40.42 38.02
C HIS A 9 -35.33 39.94 36.55
N ARG A 10 -36.49 39.70 35.95
CA ARG A 10 -36.67 39.57 34.49
C ARG A 10 -36.76 40.94 33.84
N GLN A 11 -36.13 41.15 32.68
CA GLN A 11 -36.63 42.06 31.65
C GLN A 11 -36.48 41.46 30.24
N LYS A 12 -37.55 41.61 29.46
CA LYS A 12 -37.71 41.52 27.98
C LYS A 12 -38.20 42.93 27.55
N PRO A 13 -38.28 43.37 26.27
CA PRO A 13 -37.81 42.82 24.98
C PRO A 13 -37.22 43.86 23.95
N ASN A 14 -36.79 43.36 22.78
CA ASN A 14 -36.94 43.93 21.40
C ASN A 14 -35.93 44.99 20.86
N PRO A 15 -35.92 45.32 19.54
CA PRO A 15 -35.15 44.69 18.45
C PRO A 15 -34.24 45.70 17.68
N TYR A 16 -33.50 45.21 16.66
CA TYR A 16 -32.63 45.95 15.71
C TYR A 16 -31.24 46.38 16.19
N SER A 17 -30.20 45.66 15.74
CA SER A 17 -29.19 46.24 14.85
C SER A 17 -28.32 45.13 14.25
N CYS A 18 -28.16 45.21 12.93
CA CYS A 18 -27.23 44.41 12.15
C CYS A 18 -25.80 44.83 12.48
N LEU A 19 -24.87 43.87 12.50
CA LEU A 19 -23.50 43.98 11.98
C LEU A 19 -22.81 42.61 12.08
N THR A 20 -22.73 41.93 10.93
CA THR A 20 -21.77 40.86 10.65
C THR A 20 -20.36 41.43 10.61
N PRO A 21 -19.37 40.65 11.06
CA PRO A 21 -18.29 40.33 10.14
C PRO A 21 -17.93 38.84 10.13
N ASP A 22 -17.55 38.41 8.93
CA ASP A 22 -17.21 37.06 8.49
C ASP A 22 -16.01 36.46 9.23
N LEU A 23 -16.19 35.27 9.81
CA LEU A 23 -15.09 34.38 10.17
C LEU A 23 -14.79 33.47 8.97
N SER A 24 -13.84 33.94 8.17
CA SER A 24 -13.17 33.19 7.12
C SER A 24 -12.20 32.16 7.73
N PHE A 25 -12.46 30.87 7.50
CA PHE A 25 -11.45 29.82 7.67
C PHE A 25 -10.67 29.69 6.36
N SER A 26 -9.45 30.26 6.34
CA SER A 26 -8.49 30.04 5.26
C SER A 26 -7.80 28.69 5.47
N SER A 27 -8.04 27.77 4.54
CA SER A 27 -7.29 26.51 4.39
C SER A 27 -6.31 26.67 3.23
N SER A 28 -5.03 26.72 3.54
CA SER A 28 -3.95 26.79 2.56
C SER A 28 -3.67 25.40 1.96
N PHE A 29 -4.40 25.07 0.92
CA PHE A 29 -3.92 24.20 -0.17
C PHE A 29 -3.64 25.09 -1.39
N SER A 30 -2.42 25.05 -1.91
CA SER A 30 -2.01 25.75 -3.12
C SER A 30 -2.38 24.93 -4.37
N PRO A 31 -3.08 25.52 -5.35
CA PRO A 31 -3.06 25.09 -6.73
C PRO A 31 -2.40 26.15 -7.62
N PHE A 32 -1.44 25.74 -8.44
CA PHE A 32 -0.94 26.55 -9.57
C PHE A 32 -2.05 26.74 -10.62
N PRO A 33 -2.32 27.97 -11.13
CA PRO A 33 -3.29 28.18 -12.19
C PRO A 33 -2.66 28.15 -13.59
N LEU A 34 -3.18 27.28 -14.47
CA LEU A 34 -3.13 27.46 -15.92
C LEU A 34 -4.50 28.01 -16.34
N GLN A 35 -4.58 29.30 -16.67
CA GLN A 35 -5.75 29.92 -17.30
C GLN A 35 -5.82 29.50 -18.78
N ILE A 36 -6.89 28.82 -19.16
CA ILE A 36 -7.35 28.72 -20.56
C ILE A 36 -8.75 29.33 -20.57
N ASP A 37 -8.84 30.57 -21.01
CA ASP A 37 -10.09 31.26 -21.27
C ASP A 37 -10.71 30.73 -22.57
N LEU A 38 -11.82 29.99 -22.44
CA LEU A 38 -12.67 29.57 -23.56
C LEU A 38 -13.98 30.37 -23.49
N LYS A 39 -13.99 31.53 -24.15
CA LYS A 39 -15.22 32.30 -24.41
C LYS A 39 -15.89 31.78 -25.68
N ASN A 40 -17.04 31.14 -25.51
CA ASN A 40 -17.98 30.86 -26.58
C ASN A 40 -18.63 32.17 -27.09
N SER A 41 -18.50 32.45 -28.39
CA SER A 41 -19.39 33.38 -29.08
C SER A 41 -20.02 32.73 -30.31
N LYS A 42 -21.29 33.04 -30.49
CA LYS A 42 -22.25 32.40 -31.39
C LYS A 42 -21.94 32.71 -32.86
N SER A 43 -22.02 31.71 -33.72
CA SER A 43 -21.92 31.85 -35.17
C SER A 43 -23.29 32.13 -35.78
N THR A 44 -23.40 33.27 -36.46
CA THR A 44 -24.45 33.58 -37.46
C THR A 44 -23.75 33.87 -38.78
N ASN A 45 -24.01 33.05 -39.80
CA ASN A 45 -23.64 33.36 -41.19
C ASN A 45 -24.52 34.50 -41.72
N PRO A 46 -24.00 35.38 -42.60
CA PRO A 46 -24.40 35.24 -44.01
C PRO A 46 -23.30 35.51 -45.05
N THR A 47 -23.37 34.68 -46.10
CA THR A 47 -23.22 34.94 -47.55
C THR A 47 -22.42 36.13 -48.12
N SER A 48 -21.55 35.75 -49.08
CA SER A 48 -21.37 36.34 -50.42
C SER A 48 -20.68 37.70 -50.56
N LEU A 49 -19.51 37.71 -51.21
CA LEU A 49 -19.31 38.33 -52.54
C LEU A 49 -17.88 38.11 -53.04
N LYS A 50 -17.77 37.73 -54.32
CA LYS A 50 -16.51 37.61 -55.07
C LYS A 50 -15.90 39.00 -55.30
N PHE A 51 -14.62 39.18 -54.97
CA PHE A 51 -13.78 40.19 -55.61
C PHE A 51 -12.49 39.56 -56.12
N ARG A 52 -12.32 39.61 -57.44
CA ARG A 52 -11.05 39.43 -58.14
C ARG A 52 -10.25 40.73 -57.95
N ILE A 53 -9.00 40.63 -57.51
CA ILE A 53 -8.04 41.72 -57.63
C ILE A 53 -6.81 41.19 -58.38
N LEU A 54 -6.45 41.94 -59.42
CA LEU A 54 -5.37 41.73 -60.37
C LEU A 54 -4.00 41.91 -59.70
N ALA A 55 -3.06 41.05 -60.08
CA ALA A 55 -1.66 41.15 -59.71
C ALA A 55 -0.99 42.31 -60.46
N VAL A 56 -0.35 43.22 -59.72
CA VAL A 56 0.68 44.10 -60.24
C VAL A 56 2.01 43.55 -59.73
N ALA A 57 2.86 43.09 -60.65
CA ALA A 57 4.21 42.65 -60.34
C ALA A 57 5.05 43.88 -59.99
N VAL A 58 5.58 43.92 -58.77
CA VAL A 58 6.69 44.79 -58.38
C VAL A 58 7.79 43.88 -57.87
N ASP A 59 8.98 44.02 -58.46
CA ASP A 59 10.21 43.32 -58.08
C ASP A 59 10.59 43.54 -56.60
N PRO A 60 11.34 42.60 -55.99
CA PRO A 60 11.16 42.26 -54.59
C PRO A 60 11.87 43.25 -53.66
N LYS A 61 11.09 44.12 -53.00
CA LYS A 61 11.53 44.74 -51.74
C LYS A 61 11.38 43.74 -50.60
N GLU A 62 12.39 43.67 -49.74
CA GLU A 62 12.45 42.78 -48.59
C GLU A 62 11.15 42.82 -47.76
N LEU A 63 10.60 41.64 -47.49
CA LEU A 63 9.32 41.52 -46.80
C LEU A 63 9.42 42.02 -45.34
N PRO A 64 8.48 42.85 -44.87
CA PRO A 64 8.44 43.32 -43.49
C PRO A 64 8.48 42.17 -42.49
N GLN A 65 9.14 42.40 -41.35
CA GLN A 65 9.46 41.39 -40.33
C GLN A 65 8.24 40.59 -39.83
N ASN A 66 7.05 41.19 -39.87
CA ASN A 66 5.79 40.59 -39.39
C ASN A 66 4.84 40.15 -40.53
N SER A 67 5.31 39.98 -41.76
CA SER A 67 4.44 39.58 -42.87
C SER A 67 4.15 38.06 -42.86
N PRO A 68 2.87 37.63 -43.06
CA PRO A 68 2.50 36.21 -43.12
C PRO A 68 3.24 35.44 -44.22
N GLN A 69 3.57 36.11 -45.32
CA GLN A 69 4.27 35.53 -46.47
C GLN A 69 5.73 35.19 -46.15
N ARG A 70 6.42 35.99 -45.31
CA ARG A 70 7.76 35.67 -44.82
C ARG A 70 7.75 34.46 -43.89
N LEU A 71 6.74 34.37 -43.04
CA LEU A 71 6.53 33.24 -42.12
C LEU A 71 6.24 31.93 -42.87
N LEU A 72 5.47 32.00 -43.96
CA LEU A 72 5.26 30.86 -44.86
C LEU A 72 6.52 30.46 -45.63
N LYS A 73 7.37 31.43 -46.00
CA LYS A 73 8.66 31.17 -46.67
C LYS A 73 9.68 30.55 -45.71
N GLU A 74 9.75 31.03 -44.46
CA GLU A 74 10.53 30.40 -43.38
C GLU A 74 10.02 29.00 -43.05
N LEU A 75 8.71 28.78 -43.00
CA LEU A 75 8.15 27.43 -42.79
C LEU A 75 8.45 26.49 -43.96
N ALA A 76 8.48 27.00 -45.20
CA ALA A 76 8.87 26.24 -46.39
C ALA A 76 10.38 25.92 -46.39
N GLU A 77 11.23 26.84 -45.93
CA GLU A 77 12.67 26.62 -45.75
C GLU A 77 12.96 25.66 -44.60
N ARG A 78 12.23 25.75 -43.47
CA ARG A 78 12.28 24.76 -42.38
C ARG A 78 11.75 23.39 -42.81
N LYS A 79 10.82 23.32 -43.79
CA LYS A 79 10.42 22.07 -44.46
C LYS A 79 11.48 21.50 -45.41
N LYS A 80 12.34 22.34 -46.02
CA LYS A 80 13.52 21.88 -46.78
C LYS A 80 14.65 21.37 -45.87
N ILE A 81 14.73 21.87 -44.64
CA ILE A 81 15.77 21.52 -43.65
C ILE A 81 15.32 20.37 -42.73
N THR A 82 14.09 19.86 -42.87
CA THR A 82 13.63 18.74 -42.05
C THR A 82 14.02 17.39 -42.64
N SER A 83 14.68 16.63 -41.78
CA SER A 83 15.16 15.25 -41.90
C SER A 83 16.41 15.07 -42.77
N PRO A 84 17.60 14.79 -42.19
CA PRO A 84 18.55 14.00 -42.95
C PRO A 84 17.81 12.74 -43.38
N LYS A 85 17.93 12.34 -44.66
CA LYS A 85 17.55 11.00 -45.09
C LYS A 85 18.35 10.04 -44.20
N LYS A 86 17.78 9.63 -43.07
CA LYS A 86 18.27 8.54 -42.26
C LYS A 86 18.31 7.39 -43.26
N LYS A 87 19.50 7.01 -43.73
CA LYS A 87 19.72 5.67 -44.25
C LYS A 87 19.07 4.78 -43.20
N PHE A 88 17.96 4.13 -43.54
CA PHE A 88 17.41 3.14 -42.65
C PHE A 88 18.59 2.23 -42.33
N PRO A 89 19.02 2.11 -41.05
CA PRO A 89 20.01 1.10 -40.74
C PRO A 89 19.43 -0.20 -41.29
N PRO A 90 20.26 -1.08 -41.91
CA PRO A 90 19.76 -2.36 -42.39
C PRO A 90 18.91 -2.96 -41.29
N LYS A 91 17.78 -3.61 -41.64
CA LYS A 91 16.88 -4.29 -40.70
C LYS A 91 17.69 -5.35 -39.92
N ARG A 92 18.52 -4.92 -38.98
CA ARG A 92 19.07 -5.70 -37.91
C ARG A 92 17.85 -5.96 -37.09
N PHE A 93 17.45 -7.22 -37.08
CA PHE A 93 16.45 -7.77 -36.18
C PHE A 93 16.51 -7.00 -34.86
N ILE A 94 15.50 -6.15 -34.61
CA ILE A 94 15.40 -5.36 -33.36
C ILE A 94 15.26 -6.32 -32.17
N LEU A 95 14.85 -7.55 -32.46
CA LEU A 95 14.88 -8.68 -31.57
C LEU A 95 16.27 -9.33 -31.66
N LYS A 96 16.96 -9.42 -30.53
CA LYS A 96 18.08 -10.37 -30.39
C LYS A 96 17.59 -11.73 -30.92
N PRO A 97 18.39 -12.44 -31.73
CA PRO A 97 18.00 -13.77 -32.18
C PRO A 97 17.58 -14.61 -30.96
N PRO A 98 16.52 -15.42 -31.08
CA PRO A 98 16.07 -16.26 -29.98
C PRO A 98 17.27 -17.03 -29.42
N LEU A 99 17.37 -17.08 -28.09
CA LEU A 99 18.41 -17.85 -27.44
C LEU A 99 18.33 -19.28 -27.97
N ASP A 100 19.46 -19.83 -28.40
CA ASP A 100 19.61 -21.25 -28.70
C ASP A 100 18.98 -22.08 -27.56
N ASP A 101 18.08 -23.00 -27.92
CA ASP A 101 17.27 -23.79 -26.99
C ASP A 101 18.14 -24.53 -25.97
N ALA A 102 19.33 -25.00 -26.38
CA ALA A 102 20.29 -25.63 -25.49
C ALA A 102 20.84 -24.65 -24.44
N ARG A 103 21.11 -23.40 -24.84
CA ARG A 103 21.56 -22.34 -23.92
C ARG A 103 20.44 -21.89 -22.99
N LEU A 104 19.20 -21.85 -23.47
CA LEU A 104 18.03 -21.51 -22.67
C LEU A 104 17.75 -22.59 -21.62
N ALA A 105 17.74 -23.86 -22.01
CA ALA A 105 17.58 -25.00 -21.09
C ALA A 105 18.65 -25.00 -20.00
N ARG A 106 19.92 -24.77 -20.37
CA ARG A 106 21.03 -24.63 -19.40
C ARG A 106 20.83 -23.44 -18.46
N ARG A 107 20.26 -22.33 -18.91
CA ARG A 107 19.94 -21.19 -18.03
C ARG A 107 18.88 -21.55 -17.01
N PHE A 108 17.81 -22.23 -17.43
CA PHE A 108 16.75 -22.65 -16.51
C PHE A 108 17.24 -23.64 -15.46
N LEU A 109 17.99 -24.67 -15.87
CA LEU A 109 18.56 -25.65 -14.93
C LEU A 109 19.54 -25.04 -13.92
N ASN A 110 20.26 -23.99 -14.33
CA ASN A 110 21.23 -23.32 -13.47
C ASN A 110 20.69 -22.12 -12.70
N SER A 111 19.41 -21.78 -12.87
CA SER A 111 18.81 -20.58 -12.26
C SER A 111 18.49 -20.84 -10.78
N PRO A 112 19.11 -20.11 -9.84
CA PRO A 112 18.71 -20.17 -8.43
C PRO A 112 17.21 -19.88 -8.25
N GLN A 113 16.69 -18.94 -9.04
CA GLN A 113 15.28 -18.54 -9.03
C GLN A 113 14.28 -19.66 -9.37
N LEU A 114 14.72 -20.73 -10.04
CA LEU A 114 13.89 -21.89 -10.40
C LEU A 114 14.28 -23.17 -9.66
N SER A 115 15.28 -23.10 -8.78
CA SER A 115 15.84 -24.27 -8.11
C SER A 115 14.98 -24.74 -6.92
N LEU A 116 14.30 -23.82 -6.23
CA LEU A 116 13.56 -24.12 -5.00
C LEU A 116 12.07 -24.28 -5.28
N LYS A 117 11.60 -25.54 -5.28
CA LYS A 117 10.17 -25.87 -5.46
C LYS A 117 9.37 -25.74 -4.17
N SER A 118 10.00 -25.96 -3.00
CA SER A 118 9.37 -25.90 -1.68
C SER A 118 8.96 -24.48 -1.30
N PHE A 119 9.73 -23.47 -1.73
CA PHE A 119 9.52 -22.06 -1.37
C PHE A 119 9.36 -21.18 -2.62
N PRO A 120 8.22 -21.26 -3.34
CA PRO A 120 8.04 -20.56 -4.62
C PRO A 120 8.16 -19.04 -4.49
N LEU A 121 7.70 -18.45 -3.38
CA LEU A 121 7.82 -17.02 -3.12
C LEU A 121 9.28 -16.61 -2.91
N LEU A 122 10.01 -17.31 -2.04
CA LEU A 122 11.44 -17.05 -1.80
C LEU A 122 12.24 -17.23 -3.08
N SER A 123 12.02 -18.35 -3.77
CA SER A 123 12.65 -18.68 -5.05
C SER A 123 12.46 -17.54 -6.05
N SER A 124 11.27 -16.94 -6.10
CA SER A 124 11.00 -15.83 -7.00
C SER A 124 11.87 -14.59 -6.72
N CYS A 125 12.42 -14.40 -5.53
CA CYS A 125 13.29 -13.26 -5.18
C CYS A 125 14.79 -13.56 -5.35
N LEU A 126 15.17 -14.81 -5.58
CA LEU A 126 16.54 -15.20 -5.90
C LEU A 126 16.98 -14.69 -7.27
N PRO A 127 18.30 -14.54 -7.51
CA PRO A 127 18.78 -14.03 -8.79
C PRO A 127 18.54 -15.07 -9.89
N SER A 128 18.21 -14.59 -11.09
CA SER A 128 17.97 -15.43 -12.27
C SER A 128 19.21 -16.22 -12.73
N SER A 129 20.39 -15.81 -12.29
CA SER A 129 21.68 -16.45 -12.58
C SER A 129 22.51 -16.54 -11.30
N ARG A 130 23.43 -17.51 -11.24
CA ARG A 130 24.35 -17.67 -10.11
C ARG A 130 25.22 -16.42 -9.93
N LEU A 131 25.54 -16.17 -8.66
CA LEU A 131 26.48 -15.12 -8.26
C LEU A 131 27.88 -15.41 -8.83
N ASN A 132 28.51 -14.37 -9.34
CA ASN A 132 29.84 -14.43 -9.94
C ASN A 132 30.95 -14.29 -8.88
N ASN A 133 32.22 -14.36 -9.28
CA ASN A 133 33.35 -14.29 -8.33
C ASN A 133 33.46 -12.94 -7.60
N ALA A 134 33.09 -11.83 -8.26
CA ALA A 134 33.07 -10.51 -7.61
C ALA A 134 31.94 -10.39 -6.59
N ASP A 135 30.80 -11.03 -6.85
CA ASP A 135 29.69 -11.11 -5.89
C ASP A 135 30.10 -11.93 -4.65
N LYS A 136 30.79 -13.06 -4.87
CA LYS A 136 31.35 -13.89 -3.80
C LYS A 136 32.40 -13.15 -2.98
N ALA A 137 33.31 -12.42 -3.63
CA ALA A 137 34.31 -11.62 -2.92
C ALA A 137 33.66 -10.59 -1.98
N TRP A 138 32.56 -9.94 -2.40
CA TRP A 138 31.81 -9.07 -1.49
C TRP A 138 31.19 -9.83 -0.32
N ILE A 139 30.63 -11.01 -0.59
CA ILE A 139 30.06 -11.87 0.46
C ILE A 139 31.14 -12.22 1.48
N ASP A 140 32.30 -12.66 1.03
CA ASP A 140 33.39 -13.07 1.91
C ASP A 140 33.93 -11.89 2.75
N GLU A 141 33.94 -10.67 2.19
CA GLU A 141 34.47 -9.47 2.83
C GLU A 141 33.47 -8.79 3.80
N TYR A 142 32.19 -8.67 3.42
CA TYR A 142 31.23 -7.78 4.10
C TYR A 142 30.07 -8.50 4.79
N LEU A 143 29.81 -9.78 4.47
CA LEU A 143 28.63 -10.47 5.00
C LEU A 143 28.72 -10.67 6.51
N LEU A 144 29.91 -10.90 7.05
CA LEU A 144 30.11 -11.09 8.49
C LEU A 144 29.76 -9.82 9.26
N GLU A 145 30.15 -8.65 8.77
CA GLU A 145 29.79 -7.35 9.35
C GLU A 145 28.27 -7.18 9.35
N ALA A 146 27.60 -7.49 8.22
CA ALA A 146 26.14 -7.41 8.12
C ALA A 146 25.43 -8.35 9.11
N LYS A 147 25.89 -9.61 9.22
CA LYS A 147 25.33 -10.60 10.14
C LYS A 147 25.54 -10.20 11.59
N GLN A 148 26.74 -9.74 11.94
CA GLN A 148 27.07 -9.27 13.27
C GLN A 148 26.19 -8.09 13.68
N ALA A 149 26.06 -7.08 12.80
CA ALA A 149 25.21 -5.92 13.03
C ALA A 149 23.73 -6.29 13.22
N LEU A 150 23.25 -7.30 12.49
CA LEU A 150 21.86 -7.77 12.58
C LEU A 150 21.61 -8.82 13.68
N GLY A 151 22.65 -9.29 14.36
CA GLY A 151 22.57 -10.30 15.41
C GLY A 151 22.32 -11.72 14.89
N TYR A 152 22.82 -12.06 13.69
CA TYR A 152 22.71 -13.41 13.11
C TYR A 152 23.98 -14.26 13.32
N PRO A 153 23.86 -15.60 13.30
CA PRO A 153 25.02 -16.48 13.33
C PRO A 153 25.99 -16.18 12.17
N LEU A 154 27.29 -16.10 12.49
CA LEU A 154 28.34 -15.76 11.51
C LEU A 154 28.61 -16.90 10.52
N GLU A 155 28.24 -18.14 10.88
CA GLU A 155 28.39 -19.31 10.03
C GLU A 155 27.65 -19.16 8.69
N PRO A 156 28.18 -19.75 7.60
CA PRO A 156 27.49 -19.78 6.31
C PRO A 156 26.11 -20.41 6.39
N SER A 157 25.11 -19.76 5.79
CA SER A 157 23.74 -20.27 5.74
C SER A 157 23.59 -21.54 4.90
N ASP A 158 24.57 -21.86 4.05
CA ASP A 158 24.59 -23.11 3.25
C ASP A 158 24.61 -24.38 4.12
N GLN A 159 24.93 -24.27 5.42
CA GLN A 159 24.89 -25.37 6.39
C GLN A 159 23.46 -25.81 6.76
N TYR A 160 22.45 -24.94 6.54
CA TYR A 160 21.05 -25.31 6.78
C TYR A 160 20.55 -26.34 5.74
N GLY A 161 19.60 -27.19 6.14
CA GLY A 161 18.96 -28.15 5.24
C GLY A 161 18.15 -27.49 4.12
N ASP A 162 17.92 -28.20 3.02
CA ASP A 162 17.16 -27.70 1.85
C ASP A 162 15.70 -27.30 2.18
N ASP A 163 15.15 -27.86 3.25
CA ASP A 163 13.81 -27.55 3.75
C ASP A 163 13.77 -26.28 4.63
N ASN A 164 14.91 -25.63 4.88
CA ASN A 164 14.95 -24.40 5.67
C ASN A 164 15.16 -23.18 4.75
N PRO A 165 14.21 -22.23 4.69
CA PRO A 165 14.36 -21.03 3.86
C PRO A 165 15.56 -20.16 4.26
N ALA A 166 16.01 -20.25 5.52
CA ALA A 166 17.20 -19.54 6.00
C ALA A 166 18.49 -19.94 5.27
N LYS A 167 18.51 -21.10 4.58
CA LYS A 167 19.64 -21.49 3.70
C LYS A 167 19.99 -20.44 2.65
N GLN A 168 19.01 -19.67 2.21
CA GLN A 168 19.19 -18.65 1.17
C GLN A 168 19.50 -17.26 1.74
N PHE A 169 19.63 -17.13 3.07
CA PHE A 169 19.71 -15.85 3.73
C PHE A 169 20.93 -15.05 3.28
N ASP A 170 22.10 -15.67 3.14
CA ASP A 170 23.32 -14.98 2.73
C ASP A 170 23.21 -14.37 1.33
N ALA A 171 22.62 -15.12 0.40
CA ALA A 171 22.38 -14.65 -0.97
C ALA A 171 21.37 -13.50 -1.01
N LEU A 172 20.30 -13.57 -0.22
CA LEU A 172 19.29 -12.51 -0.15
C LEU A 172 19.81 -11.27 0.59
N LEU A 173 20.64 -11.45 1.62
CA LEU A 173 21.28 -10.37 2.37
C LEU A 173 22.28 -9.63 1.47
N TYR A 174 23.11 -10.35 0.72
CA TYR A 174 23.94 -9.77 -0.33
C TYR A 174 23.11 -8.89 -1.27
N LEU A 175 22.04 -9.44 -1.85
CA LEU A 175 21.17 -8.72 -2.79
C LEU A 175 20.51 -7.49 -2.15
N ALA A 176 20.18 -7.53 -0.85
CA ALA A 176 19.56 -6.42 -0.16
C ALA A 176 20.46 -5.16 -0.15
N PHE A 177 21.78 -5.32 -0.09
CA PHE A 177 22.73 -4.21 -0.13
C PHE A 177 23.08 -3.72 -1.55
N GLN A 178 22.71 -4.44 -2.61
CA GLN A 178 23.06 -4.06 -4.00
C GLN A 178 22.09 -3.03 -4.61
N HIS A 179 22.04 -1.83 -4.04
CA HIS A 179 21.16 -0.75 -4.51
C HIS A 179 21.59 -0.20 -5.89
N PRO A 180 20.68 0.46 -6.65
CA PRO A 180 20.95 0.88 -8.02
C PRO A 180 22.14 1.82 -8.24
N SER A 181 22.60 2.50 -7.19
CA SER A 181 23.76 3.40 -7.25
C SER A 181 25.09 2.70 -7.02
N CYS A 182 25.11 1.41 -6.63
CA CYS A 182 26.35 0.62 -6.53
C CYS A 182 26.83 0.18 -7.91
N ASP A 183 28.15 0.15 -8.13
CA ASP A 183 28.75 -0.35 -9.38
C ASP A 183 28.35 -1.80 -9.71
N ARG A 184 28.17 -2.64 -8.67
CA ARG A 184 27.77 -4.05 -8.80
C ARG A 184 26.33 -4.20 -9.32
N ALA A 185 25.47 -3.19 -9.14
CA ALA A 185 24.10 -3.18 -9.68
C ALA A 185 24.06 -3.02 -11.22
N ASN A 186 25.21 -2.91 -11.89
CA ASN A 186 25.31 -3.04 -13.34
C ASN A 186 24.88 -4.44 -13.82
N ALA A 187 25.12 -5.48 -13.01
CA ALA A 187 24.66 -6.83 -13.31
C ALA A 187 23.13 -6.91 -13.22
N ARG A 188 22.49 -7.33 -14.33
CA ARG A 188 21.01 -7.36 -14.42
C ARG A 188 20.35 -8.23 -13.34
N HIS A 189 20.93 -9.39 -13.03
CA HIS A 189 20.37 -10.33 -12.06
C HIS A 189 20.45 -9.78 -10.63
N VAL A 190 21.55 -9.10 -10.29
CA VAL A 190 21.74 -8.42 -9.00
C VAL A 190 20.71 -7.29 -8.83
N ARG A 191 20.66 -6.37 -9.80
CA ARG A 191 19.70 -5.25 -9.78
C ARG A 191 18.25 -5.72 -9.73
N SER A 192 17.94 -6.80 -10.45
CA SER A 192 16.60 -7.39 -10.42
C SER A 192 16.30 -7.97 -9.04
N GLY A 193 17.20 -8.78 -8.48
CA GLY A 193 17.08 -9.37 -7.14
C GLY A 193 16.85 -8.32 -6.06
N HIS A 194 17.73 -7.31 -5.98
CA HIS A 194 17.58 -6.19 -5.05
C HIS A 194 16.21 -5.50 -5.20
N SER A 195 15.83 -5.15 -6.43
CA SER A 195 14.57 -4.44 -6.68
C SER A 195 13.34 -5.25 -6.27
N ARG A 196 13.38 -6.59 -6.38
CA ARG A 196 12.28 -7.48 -6.01
C ARG A 196 12.15 -7.61 -4.49
N LEU A 197 13.27 -7.74 -3.79
CA LEU A 197 13.32 -7.68 -2.33
C LEU A 197 12.80 -6.34 -1.80
N TRP A 198 13.27 -5.24 -2.37
CA TRP A 198 12.82 -3.89 -2.06
C TRP A 198 11.31 -3.71 -2.25
N PHE A 199 10.76 -4.25 -3.33
CA PHE A 199 9.32 -4.23 -3.61
C PHE A 199 8.52 -5.00 -2.55
N LEU A 200 8.95 -6.21 -2.17
CA LEU A 200 8.26 -7.00 -1.15
C LEU A 200 8.35 -6.36 0.23
N GLY A 201 9.56 -5.97 0.63
CA GLY A 201 9.83 -5.52 1.99
C GLY A 201 9.15 -4.20 2.36
N GLN A 202 8.80 -3.36 1.37
CA GLN A 202 7.90 -2.22 1.61
C GLN A 202 6.60 -2.67 2.30
N TYR A 203 5.92 -3.66 1.73
CA TYR A 203 4.60 -4.07 2.21
C TYR A 203 4.69 -4.92 3.48
N VAL A 204 5.78 -5.68 3.64
CA VAL A 204 6.10 -6.38 4.90
C VAL A 204 6.15 -5.39 6.06
N LEU A 205 6.92 -4.31 5.91
CA LEU A 205 7.04 -3.27 6.93
C LEU A 205 5.71 -2.59 7.22
N GLU A 206 4.95 -2.24 6.18
CA GLU A 206 3.65 -1.60 6.35
C GLU A 206 2.63 -2.50 7.08
N LEU A 207 2.65 -3.82 6.86
CA LEU A 207 1.81 -4.76 7.64
C LEU A 207 2.31 -4.90 9.08
N ALA A 208 3.61 -5.10 9.28
CA ALA A 208 4.19 -5.27 10.62
C ALA A 208 3.82 -4.09 11.54
N PHE A 209 4.01 -2.86 11.08
CA PHE A 209 3.60 -1.70 11.88
C PHE A 209 2.09 -1.58 12.06
N ALA A 210 1.28 -1.95 11.07
CA ALA A 210 -0.17 -1.92 11.22
C ALA A 210 -0.64 -2.90 12.30
N GLU A 211 -0.14 -4.14 12.28
CA GLU A 211 -0.44 -5.15 13.30
C GLU A 211 0.03 -4.71 14.69
N TYR A 212 1.24 -4.18 14.78
CA TYR A 212 1.81 -3.70 16.04
C TYR A 212 1.00 -2.54 16.63
N PHE A 213 0.77 -1.48 15.85
CA PHE A 213 0.08 -0.29 16.37
C PHE A 213 -1.40 -0.50 16.65
N LEU A 214 -2.09 -1.38 15.89
CA LEU A 214 -3.46 -1.73 16.22
C LEU A 214 -3.56 -2.40 17.60
N GLN A 215 -2.63 -3.29 17.93
CA GLN A 215 -2.61 -3.99 19.21
C GLN A 215 -2.11 -3.10 20.36
N ARG A 216 -1.11 -2.24 20.10
CA ARG A 216 -0.58 -1.32 21.10
C ARG A 216 -1.53 -0.18 21.45
N TYR A 217 -2.29 0.31 20.47
CA TYR A 217 -3.25 1.41 20.64
C TYR A 217 -4.68 0.97 20.24
N PRO A 218 -5.39 0.27 21.15
CA PRO A 218 -6.66 -0.40 20.82
C PRO A 218 -7.82 0.57 20.54
N ARG A 219 -7.77 1.82 21.01
CA ARG A 219 -8.83 2.84 20.81
C ARG A 219 -8.39 3.99 19.89
N GLU A 220 -7.10 4.15 19.65
CA GLU A 220 -6.63 5.14 18.68
C GLU A 220 -7.16 4.85 17.26
N SER A 221 -7.49 5.90 16.50
CA SER A 221 -7.94 5.71 15.12
C SER A 221 -6.75 5.38 14.19
N PRO A 222 -6.98 4.76 13.02
CA PRO A 222 -5.88 4.43 12.10
C PRO A 222 -5.08 5.63 11.54
N ALA A 223 -5.62 6.85 11.60
CA ALA A 223 -4.95 8.03 11.03
C ALA A 223 -3.66 8.41 11.79
N PRO A 224 -3.69 8.64 13.12
CA PRO A 224 -2.48 8.76 13.93
C PRO A 224 -1.46 7.64 13.75
N MET A 225 -1.91 6.37 13.69
CA MET A 225 -1.01 5.23 13.46
C MET A 225 -0.24 5.35 12.14
N ARG A 226 -0.90 5.81 11.07
CA ARG A 226 -0.23 6.05 9.78
C ARG A 226 0.81 7.17 9.85
N GLU A 227 0.59 8.19 10.68
CA GLU A 227 1.58 9.25 10.91
C GLU A 227 2.81 8.68 11.63
N ARG A 228 2.62 7.89 12.70
CA ARG A 228 3.72 7.20 13.40
C ARG A 228 4.57 6.37 12.44
N VAL A 229 3.92 5.57 11.60
CA VAL A 229 4.61 4.76 10.58
C VAL A 229 5.37 5.64 9.59
N PHE A 230 4.75 6.71 9.10
CA PHE A 230 5.39 7.61 8.15
C PHE A 230 6.64 8.28 8.73
N GLU A 231 6.62 8.67 10.00
CA GLU A 231 7.79 9.24 10.66
C GLU A 231 8.85 8.16 10.92
N LEU A 232 8.50 6.97 11.44
CA LEU A 232 9.49 5.92 11.71
C LEU A 232 10.24 5.45 10.46
N ILE A 233 9.54 5.13 9.38
CA ILE A 233 10.12 4.59 8.14
C ILE A 233 10.12 5.61 6.98
N GLY A 234 9.99 6.89 7.31
CA GLY A 234 10.08 8.00 6.37
C GLY A 234 11.48 8.14 5.80
N LYS A 235 11.58 8.58 4.53
CA LYS A 235 12.87 8.78 3.83
C LYS A 235 13.89 9.60 4.64
N ARG A 236 13.40 10.53 5.47
CA ARG A 236 14.20 11.43 6.30
C ARG A 236 14.89 10.70 7.46
N ASN A 237 14.22 9.73 8.06
CA ASN A 237 14.66 9.10 9.31
C ASN A 237 15.40 7.78 9.07
N LEU A 238 15.19 7.12 7.93
CA LEU A 238 15.90 5.90 7.58
C LEU A 238 17.45 5.97 7.64
N PRO A 239 18.11 7.07 7.24
CA PRO A 239 19.57 7.19 7.42
C PRO A 239 20.01 7.12 8.89
N GLN A 240 19.23 7.70 9.80
CA GLN A 240 19.50 7.62 11.25
C GLN A 240 19.44 6.17 11.72
N TRP A 241 18.42 5.41 11.29
CA TRP A 241 18.27 4.01 11.67
C TRP A 241 19.36 3.12 11.07
N ILE A 242 19.74 3.31 9.80
CA ILE A 242 20.87 2.61 9.19
C ILE A 242 22.16 2.85 9.98
N LYS A 243 22.38 4.08 10.46
CA LYS A 243 23.53 4.42 11.30
C LYS A 243 23.46 3.80 12.69
N ALA A 244 22.28 3.79 13.31
CA ALA A 244 22.07 3.16 14.61
C ALA A 244 22.39 1.65 14.58
N ALA A 245 22.05 0.99 13.48
CA ALA A 245 22.39 -0.42 13.26
C ALA A 245 23.84 -0.64 12.74
N SER A 246 24.66 0.41 12.62
CA SER A 246 26.03 0.34 12.09
C SER A 246 26.13 -0.24 10.65
N LEU A 247 25.10 -0.03 9.82
CA LEU A 247 25.05 -0.56 8.45
C LEU A 247 25.47 0.46 7.37
N GLN A 248 25.80 1.69 7.76
CA GLN A 248 26.07 2.80 6.83
C GLN A 248 27.24 2.50 5.87
N ASN A 249 28.29 1.83 6.34
CA ASN A 249 29.47 1.49 5.53
C ASN A 249 29.15 0.41 4.50
N LEU A 250 28.17 -0.46 4.78
CA LEU A 250 27.70 -1.48 3.84
C LEU A 250 26.84 -0.88 2.73
N VAL A 251 26.07 0.17 3.05
CA VAL A 251 25.30 0.93 2.06
C VAL A 251 26.23 1.80 1.20
N PHE A 252 27.18 2.49 1.82
CA PHE A 252 28.12 3.38 1.15
C PHE A 252 29.57 3.00 1.47
N PRO A 253 30.17 2.02 0.79
CA PRO A 253 31.53 1.55 1.10
C PRO A 253 32.62 2.60 0.89
N PHE A 254 32.40 3.55 -0.02
CA PHE A 254 33.41 4.54 -0.44
C PHE A 254 33.08 5.97 0.00
N ASP A 255 31.86 6.23 0.47
CA ASP A 255 31.36 7.56 0.76
C ASP A 255 30.94 7.68 2.23
N ASP A 256 31.27 8.82 2.85
CA ASP A 256 30.73 9.18 4.15
C ASP A 256 29.26 9.61 4.02
N MET A 257 28.35 8.79 4.56
CA MET A 257 26.90 9.02 4.47
C MET A 257 26.47 10.41 4.97
N ASP A 258 27.17 11.00 5.95
CA ASP A 258 26.80 12.31 6.50
C ASP A 258 27.16 13.46 5.54
N ARG A 259 28.13 13.25 4.65
CA ARG A 259 28.55 14.23 3.63
C ARG A 259 27.72 14.18 2.35
N LEU A 260 27.01 13.08 2.13
CA LEU A 260 26.16 12.91 0.94
C LEU A 260 24.97 13.87 0.95
N ILE A 261 24.66 14.43 -0.21
CA ILE A 261 23.45 15.25 -0.37
C ILE A 261 22.20 14.38 -0.19
N ARG A 262 21.15 14.98 0.36
CA ARG A 262 19.88 14.30 0.67
C ARG A 262 19.33 13.45 -0.48
N LYS A 263 19.41 13.95 -1.72
CA LYS A 263 18.89 13.26 -2.93
C LYS A 263 19.67 12.00 -3.29
N GLU A 264 20.94 11.94 -2.93
CA GLU A 264 21.82 10.79 -3.19
C GLU A 264 21.81 9.83 -2.00
N ARG A 265 21.63 10.34 -0.78
CA ARG A 265 21.59 9.55 0.46
C ARG A 265 20.28 8.79 0.68
N GLU A 266 19.15 9.49 0.66
CA GLU A 266 17.88 8.90 1.11
C GLU A 266 17.37 7.74 0.22
N PRO A 267 17.45 7.79 -1.12
CA PRO A 267 16.93 6.71 -1.95
C PRO A 267 17.67 5.36 -1.80
N PRO A 268 19.02 5.29 -1.81
CA PRO A 268 19.76 4.07 -1.51
C PRO A 268 19.44 3.48 -0.15
N VAL A 269 19.54 4.27 0.92
CA VAL A 269 19.21 3.87 2.30
C VAL A 269 17.81 3.27 2.36
N LYS A 270 16.83 3.97 1.78
CA LYS A 270 15.46 3.47 1.72
C LYS A 270 15.33 2.16 0.96
N SER A 271 16.05 2.02 -0.15
CA SER A 271 16.00 0.81 -0.96
C SER A 271 16.59 -0.40 -0.24
N VAL A 272 17.74 -0.22 0.42
CA VAL A 272 18.40 -1.25 1.23
C VAL A 272 17.54 -1.61 2.43
N PHE A 273 17.07 -0.61 3.20
CA PHE A 273 16.24 -0.86 4.38
C PHE A 273 15.01 -1.72 4.05
N TRP A 274 14.25 -1.36 3.01
CA TRP A 274 13.11 -2.21 2.59
C TRP A 274 13.57 -3.57 2.06
N ALA A 275 14.64 -3.65 1.27
CA ALA A 275 15.13 -4.93 0.75
C ALA A 275 15.57 -5.89 1.86
N LEU A 276 16.20 -5.39 2.92
CA LEU A 276 16.59 -6.15 4.12
C LEU A 276 15.37 -6.83 4.75
N PHE A 277 14.30 -6.08 5.00
CA PHE A 277 13.08 -6.65 5.57
C PHE A 277 12.34 -7.59 4.62
N GLY A 278 12.50 -7.40 3.30
CA GLY A 278 12.08 -8.39 2.31
C GLY A 278 12.82 -9.72 2.47
N ALA A 279 14.15 -9.70 2.66
CA ALA A 279 14.96 -10.90 2.85
C ALA A 279 14.64 -11.60 4.19
N ILE A 280 14.59 -10.83 5.29
CA ILE A 280 14.28 -11.33 6.63
C ILE A 280 12.92 -12.02 6.66
N TYR A 281 11.89 -11.39 6.08
CA TYR A 281 10.56 -11.96 6.03
C TYR A 281 10.50 -13.28 5.25
N LEU A 282 11.24 -13.40 4.14
CA LEU A 282 11.27 -14.64 3.35
C LEU A 282 11.97 -15.79 4.09
N CYS A 283 13.00 -15.50 4.88
CA CYS A 283 13.79 -16.50 5.57
C CYS A 283 13.24 -16.88 6.96
N TYR A 284 12.69 -15.91 7.71
CA TYR A 284 12.38 -16.09 9.13
C TYR A 284 10.94 -15.67 9.51
N GLY A 285 10.20 -15.02 8.61
CA GLY A 285 8.82 -14.60 8.83
C GLY A 285 8.67 -13.31 9.65
N MET A 286 7.43 -12.99 10.05
CA MET A 286 7.09 -11.74 10.74
C MET A 286 7.67 -11.57 12.16
N PRO A 287 7.79 -12.61 13.02
CA PRO A 287 8.40 -12.43 14.34
C PRO A 287 9.80 -11.82 14.28
N GLU A 288 10.59 -12.25 13.31
CA GLU A 288 11.95 -11.76 13.11
C GLU A 288 11.98 -10.31 12.56
N VAL A 289 10.98 -9.93 11.77
CA VAL A 289 10.80 -8.54 11.33
C VAL A 289 10.62 -7.61 12.54
N TYR A 290 9.82 -8.02 13.54
CA TYR A 290 9.66 -7.23 14.77
C TYR A 290 10.96 -7.12 15.56
N ARG A 291 11.67 -8.25 15.75
CA ARG A 291 12.96 -8.27 16.45
C ARG A 291 13.95 -7.30 15.80
N VAL A 292 14.14 -7.38 14.49
CA VAL A 292 15.10 -6.52 13.80
C VAL A 292 14.66 -5.06 13.84
N LEU A 293 13.37 -4.74 13.68
CA LEU A 293 12.88 -3.36 13.77
C LEU A 293 13.15 -2.70 15.13
N PHE A 294 12.87 -3.40 16.21
CA PHE A 294 12.83 -2.79 17.54
C PHE A 294 14.08 -3.07 18.38
N GLU A 295 14.69 -4.25 18.23
CA GLU A 295 15.89 -4.61 18.98
C GLU A 295 17.16 -4.14 18.26
N VAL A 296 17.29 -4.47 16.96
CA VAL A 296 18.51 -4.17 16.19
C VAL A 296 18.56 -2.69 15.77
N PHE A 297 17.48 -2.21 15.15
CA PHE A 297 17.40 -0.81 14.74
C PHE A 297 17.05 0.14 15.89
N GLY A 298 16.63 -0.37 17.04
CA GLY A 298 16.31 0.43 18.23
C GLY A 298 15.18 1.42 18.00
N MET A 299 14.23 1.11 17.09
CA MET A 299 13.14 2.03 16.79
C MET A 299 12.23 2.23 18.00
N ASP A 300 12.10 3.45 18.49
CA ASP A 300 11.18 3.76 19.57
C ASP A 300 9.85 4.32 19.02
N PRO A 301 8.73 3.57 19.15
CA PRO A 301 7.42 4.03 18.72
C PRO A 301 6.87 5.22 19.52
N GLU A 302 7.45 5.49 20.69
CA GLU A 302 7.06 6.59 21.58
C GLU A 302 7.96 7.83 21.43
N HIS A 303 8.98 7.80 20.55
CA HIS A 303 9.86 8.93 20.30
C HIS A 303 9.08 10.19 19.90
N GLU A 304 9.47 11.36 20.41
CA GLU A 304 8.75 12.63 20.24
C GLU A 304 8.50 12.97 18.77
N ASP A 305 9.53 12.84 17.92
CA ASP A 305 9.44 13.09 16.47
C ASP A 305 8.43 12.18 15.74
N CYS A 306 8.10 11.02 16.32
CA CYS A 306 7.18 10.06 15.72
C CYS A 306 5.75 10.20 16.26
N GLN A 307 5.52 11.13 17.20
CA GLN A 307 4.19 11.32 17.76
C GLN A 307 3.25 11.97 16.72
N PRO A 308 2.04 11.43 16.55
CA PRO A 308 1.06 11.97 15.61
C PRO A 308 0.62 13.36 16.05
N LYS A 309 0.07 14.13 15.11
CA LYS A 309 -0.50 15.44 15.44
C LYS A 309 -1.61 15.27 16.48
N LEU A 310 -1.55 16.08 17.53
CA LEU A 310 -2.54 16.07 18.59
C LEU A 310 -3.94 16.33 18.01
N ARG A 311 -4.82 15.35 18.18
CA ARG A 311 -6.26 15.43 17.89
C ARG A 311 -7.00 15.30 19.22
N ARG A 312 -8.33 15.51 19.23
CA ARG A 312 -9.17 15.28 20.41
C ARG A 312 -8.81 13.93 21.05
N GLN A 313 -8.13 13.97 22.19
CA GLN A 313 -7.61 12.78 22.85
C GLN A 313 -8.78 12.07 23.51
N LEU A 314 -9.17 10.93 22.94
CA LEU A 314 -9.86 9.90 23.72
C LEU A 314 -8.78 9.12 24.46
N GLU A 315 -9.04 8.80 25.72
CA GLU A 315 -8.15 7.92 26.48
C GLU A 315 -8.02 6.57 25.76
N ASP A 316 -6.79 6.19 25.47
CA ASP A 316 -6.44 4.96 24.74
C ASP A 316 -6.32 3.77 25.69
N VAL A 317 -7.37 3.54 26.47
CA VAL A 317 -7.46 2.45 27.43
C VAL A 317 -8.68 1.60 27.13
N ASP A 318 -8.47 0.32 26.84
CA ASP A 318 -9.53 -0.66 26.63
C ASP A 318 -9.83 -1.40 27.94
N TYR A 319 -10.77 -0.85 28.72
CA TYR A 319 -11.21 -1.46 29.99
C TYR A 319 -11.98 -2.77 29.84
N VAL A 320 -12.26 -3.22 28.61
CA VAL A 320 -13.14 -4.38 28.38
C VAL A 320 -12.36 -5.62 27.97
N SER A 321 -11.19 -5.44 27.34
CA SER A 321 -10.35 -6.56 26.92
C SER A 321 -9.20 -6.74 27.89
N VAL A 322 -9.19 -7.84 28.64
CA VAL A 322 -8.14 -8.20 29.60
C VAL A 322 -6.73 -8.16 28.97
N GLU A 323 -6.64 -8.52 27.68
CA GLU A 323 -5.40 -8.53 26.89
C GLU A 323 -4.76 -7.15 26.72
N PHE A 324 -5.53 -6.07 26.91
CA PHE A 324 -5.09 -4.68 26.76
C PHE A 324 -5.28 -3.87 28.05
N GLU A 325 -5.56 -4.53 29.17
CA GLU A 325 -5.82 -3.89 30.45
C GLU A 325 -4.50 -3.44 31.09
N ASN A 326 -4.44 -2.20 31.58
CA ASN A 326 -3.37 -1.60 32.39
C ASN A 326 -1.97 -1.43 31.76
N ASN A 327 -1.61 -2.09 30.64
CA ASN A 327 -0.30 -1.94 30.01
C ASN A 327 -0.35 -1.89 28.47
N LYS A 328 0.41 -0.96 27.87
CA LYS A 328 0.68 -0.96 26.42
C LYS A 328 1.56 -2.15 26.06
N LEU A 329 1.10 -2.98 25.12
CA LEU A 329 1.86 -4.14 24.65
C LEU A 329 3.22 -3.74 24.08
N SER A 330 4.27 -4.45 24.50
CA SER A 330 5.60 -4.36 23.92
C SER A 330 5.64 -5.08 22.57
N TRP A 331 6.70 -4.83 21.79
CA TRP A 331 6.88 -5.56 20.53
C TRP A 331 7.19 -7.03 20.77
N GLN A 332 7.84 -7.38 21.89
CA GLN A 332 8.09 -8.75 22.30
C GLN A 332 6.78 -9.48 22.57
N ASP A 333 5.82 -8.83 23.24
CA ASP A 333 4.50 -9.42 23.51
C ASP A 333 3.76 -9.75 22.21
N VAL A 334 3.92 -8.90 21.18
CA VAL A 334 3.31 -9.11 19.85
C VAL A 334 4.05 -10.20 19.08
N ALA A 335 5.38 -10.18 19.05
CA ALA A 335 6.20 -11.13 18.30
C ALA A 335 6.17 -12.56 18.86
N ALA A 336 6.17 -12.69 20.20
CA ALA A 336 6.14 -13.97 20.89
C ALA A 336 4.74 -14.57 21.00
N TYR A 337 3.69 -13.85 20.60
CA TYR A 337 2.33 -14.33 20.74
C TYR A 337 2.07 -15.56 19.90
N LYS A 338 1.73 -16.65 20.59
CA LYS A 338 1.17 -17.85 19.98
C LYS A 338 -0.29 -17.97 20.40
N PRO A 339 -1.24 -18.01 19.45
CA PRO A 339 -2.63 -18.25 19.80
C PRO A 339 -2.77 -19.63 20.48
N PRO A 340 -3.69 -19.78 21.45
CA PRO A 340 -4.04 -21.09 22.01
C PRO A 340 -4.43 -22.11 20.94
N GLU A 341 -4.25 -23.42 21.19
CA GLU A 341 -4.61 -24.47 20.22
C GLU A 341 -6.10 -24.48 19.88
N ASP A 342 -6.94 -24.07 20.82
CA ASP A 342 -8.40 -23.93 20.72
C ASP A 342 -8.83 -22.52 20.31
N ALA A 343 -7.90 -21.67 19.85
CA ALA A 343 -8.20 -20.32 19.44
C ALA A 343 -9.24 -20.30 18.31
N LEU A 344 -10.24 -19.44 18.47
CA LEU A 344 -11.33 -19.30 17.52
C LEU A 344 -10.87 -18.76 16.16
N PHE A 345 -9.80 -17.97 16.16
CA PHE A 345 -9.34 -17.18 15.02
C PHE A 345 -7.86 -17.42 14.76
N ALA A 346 -7.42 -17.15 13.53
CA ALA A 346 -6.00 -17.15 13.17
C ALA A 346 -5.21 -16.07 13.93
N HIS A 347 -5.79 -14.87 14.11
CA HIS A 347 -5.16 -13.75 14.82
C HIS A 347 -6.09 -13.17 15.90
N PRO A 348 -6.30 -13.89 17.03
CA PRO A 348 -7.32 -13.54 18.01
C PRO A 348 -7.07 -12.19 18.72
N ARG A 349 -5.84 -11.89 19.13
CA ARG A 349 -5.51 -10.61 19.76
C ARG A 349 -5.73 -9.42 18.81
N LEU A 350 -5.28 -9.56 17.56
CA LEU A 350 -5.50 -8.54 16.53
C LEU A 350 -6.98 -8.41 16.15
N PHE A 351 -7.76 -9.49 16.20
CA PHE A 351 -9.21 -9.47 16.10
C PHE A 351 -9.82 -8.60 17.21
N ARG A 352 -9.44 -8.80 18.48
CA ARG A 352 -9.90 -7.96 19.62
C ARG A 352 -9.48 -6.51 19.51
N ALA A 353 -8.29 -6.25 18.95
CA ALA A 353 -7.85 -4.90 18.66
C ALA A 353 -8.73 -4.21 17.60
N CYS A 354 -9.29 -4.94 16.64
CA CYS A 354 -10.09 -4.37 15.55
C CYS A 354 -11.60 -4.39 15.81
N VAL A 355 -12.11 -5.45 16.43
CA VAL A 355 -13.53 -5.72 16.66
C VAL A 355 -13.82 -5.47 18.15
N PRO A 356 -14.71 -4.52 18.49
CA PRO A 356 -14.98 -4.21 19.88
C PRO A 356 -15.69 -5.36 20.59
N PRO A 357 -15.46 -5.52 21.91
CA PRO A 357 -16.35 -6.31 22.73
C PRO A 357 -17.75 -5.68 22.76
N GLY A 358 -18.77 -6.49 23.03
CA GLY A 358 -20.16 -6.03 23.02
C GLY A 358 -20.87 -6.09 21.66
N MET A 359 -20.20 -6.57 20.60
CA MET A 359 -20.85 -6.79 19.30
C MET A 359 -22.08 -7.71 19.37
N HIS A 360 -22.18 -8.57 20.39
CA HIS A 360 -23.36 -9.40 20.63
C HIS A 360 -24.67 -8.59 20.81
N ARG A 361 -24.59 -7.31 21.20
CA ARG A 361 -25.74 -6.40 21.31
C ARG A 361 -26.39 -6.11 19.95
N PHE A 362 -25.64 -6.31 18.87
CA PHE A 362 -26.14 -6.18 17.51
C PHE A 362 -26.72 -7.49 16.97
N ARG A 363 -26.82 -8.56 17.77
CA ARG A 363 -27.51 -9.78 17.33
C ARG A 363 -29.01 -9.54 17.21
N GLY A 364 -29.62 -10.19 16.22
CA GLY A 364 -31.06 -10.15 16.03
C GLY A 364 -31.61 -8.79 15.57
N ASN A 365 -30.74 -7.87 15.11
CA ASN A 365 -31.22 -6.70 14.38
C ASN A 365 -31.62 -7.09 12.94
N ILE A 366 -32.27 -6.15 12.25
CA ILE A 366 -32.74 -6.34 10.87
C ILE A 366 -31.59 -6.75 9.94
N TRP A 367 -30.40 -6.17 10.10
CA TRP A 367 -29.23 -6.50 9.28
C TRP A 367 -28.77 -7.95 9.50
N ASP A 368 -28.80 -8.44 10.74
CA ASP A 368 -28.39 -9.79 11.13
C ASP A 368 -29.34 -10.88 10.57
N TYR A 369 -30.63 -10.56 10.43
CA TYR A 369 -31.62 -11.45 9.83
C TYR A 369 -31.63 -11.38 8.30
N ASP A 370 -31.70 -10.17 7.72
CA ASP A 370 -31.96 -10.01 6.29
C ASP A 370 -30.68 -9.95 5.45
N CYS A 371 -29.69 -9.20 5.92
CA CYS A 371 -28.48 -8.89 5.15
C CYS A 371 -27.39 -9.95 5.34
N ARG A 372 -27.13 -10.37 6.58
CA ARG A 372 -26.04 -11.30 6.90
C ARG A 372 -26.06 -12.59 6.06
N PRO A 373 -27.20 -13.31 5.88
CA PRO A 373 -27.20 -14.54 5.07
C PRO A 373 -26.80 -14.28 3.61
N GLN A 374 -27.24 -13.15 3.04
CA GLN A 374 -26.91 -12.77 1.66
C GLN A 374 -25.43 -12.44 1.51
N VAL A 375 -24.88 -11.68 2.48
CA VAL A 375 -23.45 -11.36 2.52
C VAL A 375 -22.60 -12.62 2.67
N MET A 376 -22.95 -13.50 3.61
CA MET A 376 -22.23 -14.75 3.83
C MET A 376 -22.25 -15.64 2.58
N HIS A 377 -23.42 -15.81 1.95
CA HIS A 377 -23.56 -16.56 0.71
C HIS A 377 -22.70 -15.97 -0.41
N ALA A 378 -22.75 -14.65 -0.62
CA ALA A 378 -21.98 -13.98 -1.67
C ALA A 378 -20.45 -14.08 -1.47
N LEU A 379 -19.99 -14.19 -0.22
CA LEU A 379 -18.57 -14.36 0.13
C LEU A 379 -18.15 -15.84 0.23
N GLY A 380 -19.08 -16.78 0.10
CA GLY A 380 -18.82 -18.22 0.20
C GLY A 380 -18.55 -18.70 1.63
N TYR A 381 -19.25 -18.13 2.61
CA TYR A 381 -19.22 -18.55 4.01
C TYR A 381 -20.49 -19.31 4.42
N PRO A 382 -20.42 -20.19 5.44
CA PRO A 382 -19.20 -20.58 6.19
C PRO A 382 -18.24 -21.41 5.34
N LEU A 383 -16.95 -21.39 5.68
CA LEU A 383 -15.97 -22.25 5.01
C LEU A 383 -16.14 -23.70 5.50
N PRO A 384 -15.86 -24.71 4.66
CA PRO A 384 -15.89 -26.12 5.04
C PRO A 384 -14.65 -26.50 5.87
N VAL A 385 -14.42 -25.80 6.98
CA VAL A 385 -13.35 -26.09 7.95
C VAL A 385 -13.96 -26.90 9.08
N THR A 386 -13.49 -28.13 9.25
CA THR A 386 -13.87 -28.98 10.38
C THR A 386 -12.84 -28.86 11.48
N ASP A 387 -13.16 -28.10 12.53
CA ASP A 387 -12.36 -28.11 13.75
C ASP A 387 -12.54 -29.44 14.50
N ARG A 388 -11.58 -29.78 15.37
CA ARG A 388 -11.69 -30.97 16.25
C ARG A 388 -12.96 -30.94 17.11
N ILE A 389 -13.38 -29.74 17.51
CA ILE A 389 -14.57 -29.49 18.34
C ILE A 389 -15.58 -28.69 17.51
N PRO A 390 -16.77 -29.26 17.19
CA PRO A 390 -17.78 -28.59 16.37
C PRO A 390 -18.26 -27.24 16.91
N ASP A 391 -18.22 -27.06 18.24
CA ASP A 391 -18.65 -25.81 18.88
C ASP A 391 -17.70 -24.65 18.59
N ILE A 392 -16.41 -24.91 18.35
CA ILE A 392 -15.46 -23.90 17.87
C ILE A 392 -15.88 -23.42 16.48
N THR A 393 -16.21 -24.33 15.57
CA THR A 393 -16.69 -23.96 14.23
C THR A 393 -17.96 -23.12 14.31
N LYS A 394 -18.93 -23.50 15.16
CA LYS A 394 -20.16 -22.73 15.37
C LYS A 394 -19.85 -21.33 15.92
N ALA A 395 -19.04 -21.23 16.96
CA ALA A 395 -18.66 -19.96 17.56
C ALA A 395 -17.93 -19.05 16.55
N ARG A 396 -17.04 -19.61 15.72
CA ARG A 396 -16.30 -18.86 14.70
C ARG A 396 -17.24 -18.25 13.68
N ASN A 397 -18.22 -19.03 13.21
CA ASN A 397 -19.20 -18.56 12.24
C ASN A 397 -20.11 -17.47 12.81
N ILE A 398 -20.46 -17.55 14.10
CA ILE A 398 -21.23 -16.50 14.77
C ILE A 398 -20.42 -15.20 14.85
N GLU A 399 -19.16 -15.27 15.31
CA GLU A 399 -18.30 -14.09 15.40
C GLU A 399 -17.92 -13.52 14.03
N LEU A 400 -17.77 -14.38 13.01
CA LEU A 400 -17.61 -13.96 11.62
C LEU A 400 -18.81 -13.14 11.15
N GLY A 401 -20.04 -13.58 11.46
CA GLY A 401 -21.27 -12.85 11.12
C GLY A 401 -21.31 -11.46 11.76
N LEU A 402 -20.94 -11.35 13.04
CA LEU A 402 -20.84 -10.08 13.75
C LEU A 402 -19.75 -9.17 13.17
N GLY A 403 -18.58 -9.73 12.88
CA GLY A 403 -17.48 -9.02 12.23
C GLY A 403 -17.85 -8.53 10.84
N LEU A 404 -18.65 -9.31 10.09
CA LEU A 404 -19.16 -8.88 8.79
C LEU A 404 -20.09 -7.68 8.95
N GLN A 405 -21.00 -7.68 9.93
CA GLN A 405 -21.81 -6.50 10.20
C GLN A 405 -20.95 -5.25 10.45
N LEU A 406 -19.90 -5.38 11.24
CA LEU A 406 -18.96 -4.29 11.50
C LEU A 406 -18.26 -3.81 10.22
N CYS A 407 -17.90 -4.71 9.30
CA CYS A 407 -17.31 -4.34 8.00
C CYS A 407 -18.23 -3.43 7.18
N PHE A 408 -19.55 -3.53 7.35
CA PHE A 408 -20.53 -2.71 6.65
C PHE A 408 -20.97 -1.46 7.44
N LEU A 409 -20.47 -1.26 8.66
CA LEU A 409 -20.85 -0.14 9.51
C LEU A 409 -19.98 1.10 9.24
N HIS A 410 -20.58 2.11 8.59
CA HIS A 410 -19.88 3.32 8.20
C HIS A 410 -19.52 4.21 9.42
N PRO A 411 -18.36 4.88 9.42
CA PRO A 411 -17.94 5.82 10.46
C PRO A 411 -18.98 6.87 10.88
N SER A 412 -19.89 7.25 9.99
CA SER A 412 -20.91 8.24 10.32
C SER A 412 -22.00 7.75 11.28
N LYS A 413 -22.12 6.44 11.53
CA LYS A 413 -23.17 5.86 12.39
C LYS A 413 -22.83 5.90 13.88
N HIS A 414 -21.79 5.16 14.31
CA HIS A 414 -21.47 4.95 15.73
C HIS A 414 -20.03 5.31 16.13
N LYS A 415 -19.22 5.90 15.23
CA LYS A 415 -17.80 6.20 15.53
C LYS A 415 -17.60 7.11 16.75
N PHE A 416 -18.53 8.04 16.98
CA PHE A 416 -18.47 8.95 18.13
C PHE A 416 -18.88 8.29 19.45
N GLU A 417 -19.56 7.14 19.41
CA GLU A 417 -19.86 6.34 20.60
C GLU A 417 -18.65 5.48 20.99
N HIS A 418 -18.01 4.84 20.00
CA HIS A 418 -16.77 4.10 20.21
C HIS A 418 -15.93 4.07 18.92
N PRO A 419 -14.60 4.32 18.99
CA PRO A 419 -13.74 4.37 17.81
C PRO A 419 -13.67 3.03 17.04
N ARG A 420 -13.88 1.90 17.75
CA ARG A 420 -13.99 0.56 17.15
C ARG A 420 -15.38 0.20 16.57
N PHE A 421 -16.44 0.98 16.81
CA PHE A 421 -17.78 0.72 16.22
C PHE A 421 -17.91 1.26 14.78
N CYS A 422 -16.92 0.94 13.94
CA CYS A 422 -16.97 1.12 12.49
C CYS A 422 -15.87 0.29 11.83
N TYR A 423 -15.91 0.21 10.50
CA TYR A 423 -14.97 -0.62 9.75
C TYR A 423 -13.52 -0.11 9.71
N GLU A 424 -13.19 1.11 10.17
CA GLU A 424 -11.90 1.78 9.86
C GLU A 424 -10.66 0.97 10.25
N ARG A 425 -10.71 0.26 11.38
CA ARG A 425 -9.57 -0.55 11.86
C ARG A 425 -9.41 -1.82 11.03
N LEU A 426 -10.52 -2.48 10.68
CA LEU A 426 -10.53 -3.61 9.75
C LEU A 426 -10.11 -3.19 8.34
N GLU A 427 -10.53 -2.01 7.89
CA GLU A 427 -10.08 -1.40 6.62
C GLU A 427 -8.56 -1.23 6.63
N TYR A 428 -7.99 -0.72 7.72
CA TYR A 428 -6.56 -0.45 7.79
C TYR A 428 -5.72 -1.72 7.67
N VAL A 429 -5.98 -2.75 8.47
CA VAL A 429 -5.27 -4.04 8.35
C VAL A 429 -5.59 -4.72 7.00
N GLY A 430 -6.84 -4.62 6.56
CA GLY A 430 -7.32 -5.14 5.29
C GLY A 430 -6.61 -4.55 4.07
N GLN A 431 -6.29 -3.26 4.12
CA GLN A 431 -5.47 -2.59 3.10
C GLN A 431 -4.07 -3.21 3.04
N LYS A 432 -3.42 -3.40 4.20
CA LYS A 432 -2.03 -3.87 4.27
C LYS A 432 -1.90 -5.33 3.86
N ILE A 433 -2.83 -6.18 4.27
CA ILE A 433 -2.82 -7.59 3.85
C ILE A 433 -3.12 -7.75 2.36
N GLN A 434 -4.00 -6.91 1.77
CA GLN A 434 -4.21 -6.87 0.31
C GLN A 434 -2.90 -6.57 -0.43
N ASP A 435 -2.14 -5.59 0.08
CA ASP A 435 -0.90 -5.16 -0.54
C ASP A 435 0.13 -6.30 -0.55
N ILE A 436 0.32 -7.01 0.57
CA ILE A 436 1.23 -8.18 0.65
C ILE A 436 0.74 -9.32 -0.24
N VAL A 437 -0.54 -9.71 -0.15
CA VAL A 437 -1.09 -10.83 -0.92
C VAL A 437 -0.92 -10.60 -2.44
N MET A 438 -1.17 -9.38 -2.90
CA MET A 438 -0.95 -9.03 -4.30
C MET A 438 0.54 -9.00 -4.65
N ALA A 439 1.41 -8.48 -3.78
CA ALA A 439 2.85 -8.44 -4.00
C ALA A 439 3.44 -9.86 -4.14
N GLU A 440 3.09 -10.76 -3.22
CA GLU A 440 3.50 -12.18 -3.27
C GLU A 440 3.05 -12.84 -4.58
N ARG A 441 1.78 -12.64 -4.97
CA ARG A 441 1.25 -13.20 -6.22
C ARG A 441 1.98 -12.67 -7.44
N LEU A 442 2.25 -11.37 -7.51
CA LEU A 442 2.93 -10.75 -8.64
C LEU A 442 4.38 -11.22 -8.77
N LEU A 443 5.07 -11.40 -7.65
CA LEU A 443 6.43 -11.94 -7.61
C LEU A 443 6.49 -13.35 -8.20
N MET A 444 5.59 -14.23 -7.76
CA MET A 444 5.52 -15.62 -8.25
C MET A 444 5.06 -15.71 -9.71
N LYS A 445 4.14 -14.83 -10.14
CA LYS A 445 3.60 -14.82 -11.52
C LYS A 445 4.58 -14.23 -12.54
N HIS A 446 5.44 -13.31 -12.12
CA HIS A 446 6.33 -12.57 -13.02
C HIS A 446 7.78 -12.68 -12.56
N LEU A 447 8.38 -13.86 -12.75
CA LEU A 447 9.74 -14.16 -12.32
C LEU A 447 10.79 -13.22 -12.95
N ASP A 448 10.65 -12.89 -14.23
CA ASP A 448 11.62 -12.04 -14.94
C ASP A 448 11.41 -10.53 -14.73
N ALA A 449 10.33 -10.13 -14.07
CA ALA A 449 9.99 -8.72 -13.93
C ALA A 449 10.82 -8.04 -12.82
N PRO A 450 11.39 -6.86 -13.09
CA PRO A 450 12.07 -6.08 -12.06
C PRO A 450 11.05 -5.50 -11.07
N GLY A 451 11.49 -5.28 -9.82
CA GLY A 451 10.64 -4.78 -8.73
C GLY A 451 9.91 -3.48 -9.04
N LYS A 452 10.55 -2.55 -9.77
CA LYS A 452 9.90 -1.28 -10.18
C LYS A 452 8.70 -1.51 -11.11
N TRP A 453 8.79 -2.51 -12.01
CA TRP A 453 7.66 -2.89 -12.85
C TRP A 453 6.55 -3.56 -12.03
N LEU A 454 6.94 -4.43 -11.09
CA LEU A 454 5.99 -5.07 -10.17
C LEU A 454 5.25 -4.05 -9.33
N GLN A 455 5.94 -3.02 -8.83
CA GLN A 455 5.35 -1.92 -8.07
C GLN A 455 4.32 -1.16 -8.88
N GLU A 456 4.62 -0.82 -10.14
CA GLU A 456 3.67 -0.15 -11.02
C GLU A 456 2.45 -1.04 -11.32
N LYS A 457 2.68 -2.34 -11.58
CA LYS A 457 1.59 -3.29 -11.82
C LYS A 457 0.71 -3.49 -10.58
N HIS A 458 1.33 -3.65 -9.41
CA HIS A 458 0.68 -3.72 -8.11
C HIS A 458 -0.20 -2.49 -7.88
N ARG A 459 0.38 -1.30 -8.03
CA ARG A 459 -0.35 -0.04 -7.95
C ARG A 459 -1.52 -0.01 -8.92
N ARG A 460 -1.37 -0.41 -10.18
CA ARG A 460 -2.52 -0.39 -11.12
C ARG A 460 -3.63 -1.35 -10.73
N LEU A 461 -3.29 -2.57 -10.30
CA LEU A 461 -4.28 -3.57 -9.88
C LEU A 461 -5.03 -3.12 -8.63
N LEU A 462 -4.31 -2.53 -7.66
CA LEU A 462 -4.91 -2.05 -6.41
C LEU A 462 -5.42 -0.60 -6.49
N MET A 463 -5.03 0.21 -7.47
CA MET A 463 -5.59 1.55 -7.75
C MET A 463 -6.84 1.47 -8.62
N ASN A 464 -7.00 0.42 -9.45
CA ASN A 464 -8.29 0.14 -10.08
C ASN A 464 -9.39 -0.19 -9.05
N LYS A 465 -9.04 -0.33 -7.75
CA LYS A 465 -9.97 -0.44 -6.63
C LYS A 465 -10.67 0.88 -6.27
N PHE A 466 -10.18 2.07 -6.65
CA PHE A 466 -10.77 3.35 -6.24
C PHE A 466 -12.17 3.62 -6.79
N CYS A 467 -12.69 2.69 -7.60
CA CYS A 467 -14.08 2.72 -7.98
C CYS A 467 -14.98 2.03 -6.97
N GLY A 468 -14.51 1.17 -6.06
CA GLY A 468 -15.36 0.27 -5.27
C GLY A 468 -16.13 -0.75 -6.13
N ARG A 469 -15.58 -1.04 -7.32
CA ARG A 469 -16.24 -1.82 -8.37
C ARG A 469 -16.50 -3.26 -7.92
N TYR A 470 -15.48 -3.95 -7.40
CA TYR A 470 -15.60 -5.37 -7.04
C TYR A 470 -16.72 -5.62 -6.02
N LEU A 471 -16.86 -4.77 -5.01
CA LEU A 471 -17.96 -4.86 -4.04
C LEU A 471 -19.33 -4.62 -4.70
N ARG A 472 -19.40 -3.71 -5.68
CA ARG A 472 -20.63 -3.43 -6.42
C ARG A 472 -21.02 -4.50 -7.42
N ASP A 473 -20.05 -5.10 -8.09
CA ASP A 473 -20.25 -6.21 -9.04
C ASP A 473 -20.80 -7.45 -8.30
N LYS A 474 -20.58 -7.54 -6.99
CA LYS A 474 -21.21 -8.52 -6.08
C LYS A 474 -22.49 -8.02 -5.39
N TYR A 475 -22.98 -6.84 -5.76
CA TYR A 475 -24.14 -6.18 -5.14
C TYR A 475 -24.06 -5.94 -3.63
N LEU A 476 -22.88 -6.12 -3.03
CA LEU A 476 -22.68 -6.02 -1.58
C LEU A 476 -22.77 -4.59 -1.06
N HIS A 477 -22.50 -3.59 -1.90
CA HIS A 477 -22.58 -2.16 -1.54
C HIS A 477 -23.93 -1.71 -0.96
N ARG A 478 -25.02 -2.44 -1.22
CA ARG A 478 -26.36 -2.11 -0.72
C ARG A 478 -26.51 -2.37 0.78
N PHE A 479 -25.63 -3.18 1.36
CA PHE A 479 -25.67 -3.54 2.78
C PHE A 479 -24.90 -2.58 3.68
N ILE A 480 -24.31 -1.51 3.12
CA ILE A 480 -23.57 -0.51 3.89
C ILE A 480 -24.54 0.30 4.75
N ILE A 481 -24.25 0.39 6.04
CA ILE A 481 -25.06 1.09 7.02
C ILE A 481 -24.47 2.50 7.22
N TYR A 482 -25.19 3.53 6.76
CA TYR A 482 -24.86 4.92 7.04
C TYR A 482 -25.75 5.50 8.16
N SER A 483 -25.37 6.67 8.67
CA SER A 483 -26.30 7.50 9.43
C SER A 483 -27.34 8.13 8.50
N GLU A 484 -28.55 8.33 9.03
CA GLU A 484 -29.68 8.89 8.28
C GLU A 484 -29.34 10.23 7.62
N GLN A 485 -28.54 11.05 8.31
CA GLN A 485 -28.09 12.37 7.83
C GLN A 485 -27.25 12.32 6.55
N VAL A 486 -26.57 11.20 6.26
CA VAL A 486 -25.64 11.12 5.12
C VAL A 486 -26.03 10.07 4.07
N GLN A 487 -27.02 9.21 4.37
CA GLN A 487 -27.46 8.12 3.49
C GLN A 487 -27.68 8.61 2.05
N ASP A 488 -28.54 9.62 1.86
CA ASP A 488 -28.88 10.16 0.54
C ASP A 488 -27.64 10.69 -0.20
N SER A 489 -26.73 11.33 0.53
CA SER A 489 -25.50 11.86 -0.05
C SER A 489 -24.61 10.74 -0.60
N TYR A 490 -24.49 9.62 0.10
CA TYR A 490 -23.70 8.47 -0.36
C TYR A 490 -24.38 7.68 -1.47
N GLU A 491 -25.70 7.66 -1.54
CA GLU A 491 -26.43 7.01 -2.63
C GLU A 491 -26.28 7.77 -3.96
N HIS A 492 -26.43 9.09 -3.92
CA HIS A 492 -26.46 9.94 -5.11
C HIS A 492 -25.08 10.45 -5.53
N ASN A 493 -24.11 10.57 -4.60
CA ASN A 493 -22.79 11.09 -4.91
C ASN A 493 -21.73 9.99 -5.07
N ARG A 494 -21.36 9.70 -6.31
CA ARG A 494 -20.31 8.72 -6.66
C ARG A 494 -18.97 9.01 -5.97
N ARG A 495 -18.62 10.28 -5.71
CA ARG A 495 -17.34 10.64 -5.07
C ARG A 495 -17.28 10.24 -3.60
N LEU A 496 -18.43 10.14 -2.93
CA LEU A 496 -18.56 9.65 -1.56
C LEU A 496 -18.74 8.12 -1.53
N ARG A 497 -19.56 7.61 -2.43
CA ARG A 497 -19.88 6.18 -2.53
C ARG A 497 -18.67 5.29 -2.83
N ASN A 498 -17.83 5.69 -3.79
CA ASN A 498 -16.73 4.85 -4.25
C ASN A 498 -15.68 4.61 -3.14
N PRO A 499 -15.22 5.63 -2.38
CA PRO A 499 -14.37 5.41 -1.22
C PRO A 499 -15.01 4.50 -0.17
N ALA A 500 -16.27 4.71 0.21
CA ALA A 500 -16.94 3.86 1.21
C ALA A 500 -17.01 2.39 0.77
N THR A 501 -17.43 2.13 -0.47
CA THR A 501 -17.44 0.77 -1.03
C THR A 501 -16.05 0.13 -1.09
N THR A 502 -15.02 0.93 -1.35
CA THR A 502 -13.61 0.49 -1.33
C THR A 502 -13.12 0.16 0.07
N ALA A 503 -13.56 0.92 1.08
CA ALA A 503 -13.21 0.72 2.47
C ALA A 503 -13.87 -0.53 3.05
N VAL A 504 -15.16 -0.75 2.76
CA VAL A 504 -15.89 -1.96 3.17
C VAL A 504 -15.25 -3.22 2.58
N GLN A 505 -14.84 -3.18 1.31
CA GLN A 505 -14.12 -4.31 0.70
C GLN A 505 -12.79 -4.61 1.40
N GLN A 506 -12.03 -3.57 1.77
CA GLN A 506 -10.82 -3.73 2.56
C GLN A 506 -11.12 -4.29 3.94
N ALA A 507 -12.17 -3.80 4.60
CA ALA A 507 -12.59 -4.31 5.90
C ALA A 507 -12.96 -5.80 5.87
N ILE A 508 -13.64 -6.27 4.81
CA ILE A 508 -13.92 -7.70 4.60
C ILE A 508 -12.62 -8.51 4.51
N HIS A 509 -11.62 -8.02 3.78
CA HIS A 509 -10.32 -8.70 3.69
C HIS A 509 -9.55 -8.63 5.02
N GLY A 510 -9.70 -7.53 5.76
CA GLY A 510 -9.18 -7.40 7.12
C GLY A 510 -9.79 -8.46 8.04
N LEU A 511 -11.11 -8.56 8.10
CA LEU A 511 -11.80 -9.57 8.90
C LEU A 511 -11.40 -11.00 8.50
N SER A 512 -11.35 -11.29 7.20
CA SER A 512 -10.90 -12.58 6.66
C SER A 512 -9.49 -12.92 7.12
N TYR A 513 -8.58 -11.94 7.08
CA TYR A 513 -7.22 -12.10 7.61
C TYR A 513 -7.25 -12.46 9.09
N LEU A 514 -8.03 -11.75 9.91
CA LEU A 514 -8.06 -11.99 11.35
C LEU A 514 -8.66 -13.36 11.71
N VAL A 515 -9.71 -13.78 11.01
CA VAL A 515 -10.45 -15.03 11.30
C VAL A 515 -9.75 -16.26 10.73
N TYR A 516 -9.38 -16.23 9.44
CA TYR A 516 -8.88 -17.41 8.70
C TYR A 516 -7.45 -17.24 8.17
N GLY A 517 -6.82 -16.09 8.40
CA GLY A 517 -5.45 -15.83 7.97
C GLY A 517 -5.34 -15.46 6.49
N LYS A 518 -4.09 -15.33 6.05
CA LYS A 518 -3.72 -14.97 4.67
C LYS A 518 -4.34 -15.86 3.57
N PRO A 519 -4.51 -17.19 3.75
CA PRO A 519 -5.12 -18.04 2.71
C PRO A 519 -6.54 -17.60 2.30
N ASP A 520 -7.38 -17.22 3.26
CA ASP A 520 -8.76 -16.80 2.95
C ASP A 520 -8.79 -15.43 2.25
N VAL A 521 -7.84 -14.53 2.58
CA VAL A 521 -7.67 -13.27 1.83
C VAL A 521 -7.34 -13.55 0.36
N ARG A 522 -6.50 -14.54 0.07
CA ARG A 522 -6.20 -14.95 -1.32
C ARG A 522 -7.45 -15.47 -2.03
N ARG A 523 -8.23 -16.33 -1.36
CA ARG A 523 -9.51 -16.84 -1.88
C ARG A 523 -10.44 -15.69 -2.22
N LEU A 524 -10.67 -14.76 -1.28
CA LEU A 524 -11.52 -13.61 -1.50
C LEU A 524 -11.02 -12.74 -2.67
N MET A 525 -9.73 -12.42 -2.70
CA MET A 525 -9.15 -11.55 -3.74
C MET A 525 -9.22 -12.16 -5.13
N PHE A 526 -8.96 -13.46 -5.28
CA PHE A 526 -8.76 -14.07 -6.60
C PHE A 526 -9.91 -14.95 -7.08
N GLU A 527 -10.68 -15.55 -6.17
CA GLU A 527 -11.80 -16.43 -6.53
C GLU A 527 -13.14 -15.70 -6.41
N VAL A 528 -13.33 -14.92 -5.32
CA VAL A 528 -14.58 -14.20 -5.11
C VAL A 528 -14.61 -12.90 -5.92
N PHE A 529 -13.64 -12.02 -5.70
CA PHE A 529 -13.62 -10.69 -6.31
C PHE A 529 -12.85 -10.60 -7.64
N ASP A 530 -12.08 -11.63 -8.00
CA ASP A 530 -11.38 -11.74 -9.28
C ASP A 530 -10.52 -10.49 -9.62
N PHE A 531 -9.61 -10.11 -8.71
CA PHE A 531 -8.77 -8.90 -8.85
C PHE A 531 -7.88 -8.86 -10.10
N GLU A 532 -7.64 -10.02 -10.73
CA GLU A 532 -6.86 -10.10 -11.97
C GLU A 532 -7.69 -9.79 -13.21
N GLN A 533 -9.02 -9.81 -13.08
CA GLN A 533 -9.92 -9.47 -14.15
C GLN A 533 -10.00 -7.94 -14.34
N ILE A 534 -9.31 -7.44 -15.36
CA ILE A 534 -9.26 -6.00 -15.67
C ILE A 534 -10.42 -5.57 -16.59
N GLN A 535 -10.91 -6.47 -17.45
CA GLN A 535 -12.02 -6.22 -18.37
C GLN A 535 -13.32 -6.89 -17.88
N PRO A 536 -14.51 -6.27 -18.03
CA PRO A 536 -15.78 -6.92 -17.67
C PRO A 536 -15.93 -8.29 -18.33
N LYS A 537 -16.49 -9.29 -17.62
CA LYS A 537 -16.85 -10.57 -18.26
C LYS A 537 -17.85 -10.22 -19.37
N PRO A 538 -17.69 -10.77 -20.59
CA PRO A 538 -18.71 -10.60 -21.61
C PRO A 538 -20.03 -11.07 -21.01
N VAL A 539 -21.04 -10.22 -21.06
CA VAL A 539 -22.40 -10.59 -20.63
C VAL A 539 -22.84 -11.66 -21.61
N LEU A 540 -22.83 -12.92 -21.16
CA LEU A 540 -23.56 -13.98 -21.84
C LEU A 540 -25.03 -13.56 -21.77
N ARG A 541 -25.55 -13.06 -22.89
CA ARG A 541 -27.00 -12.89 -23.06
C ARG A 541 -27.58 -14.30 -23.09
N SER A 542 -28.03 -14.77 -21.93
CA SER A 542 -28.93 -15.92 -21.81
C SER A 542 -30.34 -15.49 -22.18
#